data_AF-A0A924TIY5-F1
#
_entry.id   AF-A0A924TIY5-F1
#
_cell.length_a   1.000
_cell.length_b   1.000
_cell.length_c   1.000
_cell.angle_alpha   90.00
_cell.angle_beta   90.00
_cell.angle_gamma   90.00
#
_symmetry.space_group_name_H-M   'P 1'
#
loop_
_entity.id
_entity.type
_entity.pdbx_description
1 polymer ?
#
loop_
_entity_poly.entity_id
_entity_poly.type
_entity_poly.pdbx_seq_one_letter_code
_entity_poly.pdbx_strand_id
1 'polypeptide(L)'
;MKHFHLIISLIFIASILSAQTVGDKLGVAMKKLEADSALKHASLSLYVVESKTNKVVFDYNSQLGLAPASCQKIITSVTAFELLGNSYQYKTELGYDGTIEDGILKGNLHVVGHGDPTLGSWRYNATKDSVVLDNWINAIKKAGIKKIDGNVYFDGGKFSYQPLPGGWIWDDIGNYYGAGTWGLNWHENQYDLVLQPGKNEEDNVDILQTKPILQRVFLKPNIKTGKKGSGDNGYIYLSPYSTAGFVEGTVPAGEKTFTITGAMPNPVWQIEKILEDKLLLEQIGFKSMIDMAIL
;
A
#
# COMPACT_ATOMS: atom_id res chain seq x y z
N MET A 1 -44.49 -55.26 34.86
CA MET A 1 -45.07 -54.15 34.06
C MET A 1 -44.52 -52.76 34.43
N LYS A 2 -44.39 -52.38 35.71
CA LYS A 2 -43.88 -51.04 36.10
C LYS A 2 -42.45 -50.72 35.60
N HIS A 3 -41.54 -51.69 35.56
CA HIS A 3 -40.18 -51.49 35.06
C HIS A 3 -40.08 -51.37 33.52
N PHE A 4 -41.04 -51.92 32.77
CA PHE A 4 -41.07 -51.86 31.31
C PHE A 4 -41.49 -50.47 30.81
N HIS A 5 -42.45 -49.84 31.48
CA HIS A 5 -42.85 -48.45 31.19
C HIS A 5 -41.74 -47.44 31.56
N LEU A 6 -40.97 -47.70 32.62
CA LEU A 6 -39.85 -46.83 33.01
C LEU A 6 -38.72 -46.83 31.96
N ILE A 7 -38.40 -48.00 31.40
CA ILE A 7 -37.38 -48.16 30.36
C ILE A 7 -37.84 -47.50 29.04
N ILE A 8 -39.11 -47.67 28.66
CA ILE A 8 -39.69 -47.00 27.48
C ILE A 8 -39.68 -45.47 27.67
N SER A 9 -40.03 -44.96 28.85
CA SER A 9 -39.96 -43.52 29.15
C SER A 9 -38.53 -42.97 29.14
N LEU A 10 -37.54 -43.72 29.62
CA LEU A 10 -36.12 -43.33 29.56
C LEU A 10 -35.57 -43.32 28.13
N ILE A 11 -35.98 -44.26 27.27
CA ILE A 11 -35.61 -44.29 25.85
C ILE A 11 -36.28 -43.13 25.10
N PHE A 12 -37.54 -42.79 25.42
CA PHE A 12 -38.25 -41.65 24.84
C PHE A 12 -37.64 -40.29 25.25
N ILE A 13 -37.20 -40.16 26.51
CA ILE A 13 -36.53 -38.95 27.02
C ILE A 13 -35.12 -38.80 26.40
N ALA A 14 -34.38 -39.89 26.19
CA ALA A 14 -33.07 -39.86 25.53
C ALA A 14 -33.16 -39.45 24.06
N SER A 15 -34.25 -39.74 23.36
CA SER A 15 -34.48 -39.31 21.97
C SER A 15 -34.91 -37.85 21.80
N ILE A 16 -35.20 -37.12 22.89
CA ILE A 16 -35.63 -35.69 22.84
C ILE A 16 -34.46 -34.74 23.16
N LEU A 17 -33.30 -35.26 23.61
CA LEU A 17 -32.07 -34.49 23.77
C LEU A 17 -31.34 -34.31 22.43
N SER A 18 -31.97 -33.64 21.47
CA SER A 18 -31.27 -33.13 20.30
C SER A 18 -30.29 -32.05 20.76
N ALA A 19 -28.99 -32.32 20.69
CA ALA A 19 -27.97 -31.31 20.89
C ALA A 19 -28.18 -30.18 19.87
N GLN A 20 -28.17 -28.92 20.32
CA GLN A 20 -28.28 -27.75 19.44
C GLN A 20 -27.26 -27.85 18.30
N THR A 21 -27.73 -27.67 17.07
CA THR A 21 -26.84 -27.66 15.91
C THR A 21 -25.92 -26.44 15.96
N VAL A 22 -24.83 -26.46 15.19
CA VAL A 22 -23.96 -25.27 15.05
C VAL A 22 -24.76 -24.08 14.50
N GLY A 23 -25.66 -24.33 13.54
CA GLY A 23 -26.55 -23.31 12.99
C GLY A 23 -27.45 -22.68 14.06
N ASP A 24 -28.03 -23.47 14.97
CA ASP A 24 -28.86 -22.94 16.07
C ASP A 24 -28.06 -22.04 17.01
N LYS A 25 -26.84 -22.48 17.37
CA LYS A 25 -25.93 -21.70 18.23
C LYS A 25 -25.53 -20.39 17.56
N LEU A 26 -25.23 -20.43 16.26
CA LEU A 26 -24.93 -19.23 15.47
C LEU A 26 -26.16 -18.32 15.38
N GLY A 27 -27.37 -18.86 15.24
CA GLY A 27 -28.61 -18.08 15.25
C GLY A 27 -28.84 -17.35 16.58
N VAL A 28 -28.56 -17.99 17.70
CA VAL A 28 -28.62 -17.33 19.03
C VAL A 28 -27.55 -16.24 19.15
N ALA A 29 -26.32 -16.51 18.70
CA ALA A 29 -25.24 -15.53 18.72
C ALA A 29 -25.52 -14.33 17.81
N MET A 30 -26.08 -14.57 16.62
CA MET A 30 -26.46 -13.54 15.66
C MET A 30 -27.53 -12.62 16.25
N LYS A 31 -28.60 -13.18 16.85
CA LYS A 31 -29.63 -12.39 17.54
C LYS A 31 -29.07 -11.54 18.67
N LYS A 32 -28.12 -12.08 19.43
CA LYS A 32 -27.42 -11.33 20.47
C LYS A 32 -26.62 -10.17 19.89
N LEU A 33 -25.96 -10.38 18.75
CA LEU A 33 -25.21 -9.35 18.03
C LEU A 33 -26.14 -8.26 17.47
N GLU A 34 -27.25 -8.64 16.83
CA GLU A 34 -28.25 -7.69 16.31
C GLU A 34 -28.86 -6.82 17.43
N ALA A 35 -29.03 -7.39 18.62
CA ALA A 35 -29.55 -6.67 19.78
C ALA A 35 -28.54 -5.73 20.44
N ASP A 36 -27.26 -5.75 20.03
CA ASP A 36 -26.25 -4.85 20.57
C ASP A 36 -26.58 -3.40 20.17
N SER A 37 -26.63 -2.52 21.16
CA SER A 37 -26.89 -1.09 20.96
C SER A 37 -25.92 -0.42 19.99
N ALA A 38 -24.67 -0.90 19.89
CA ALA A 38 -23.67 -0.40 18.94
C ALA A 38 -24.03 -0.73 17.48
N LEU A 39 -24.88 -1.73 17.24
CA LEU A 39 -25.27 -2.22 15.92
C LEU A 39 -26.70 -1.84 15.53
N LYS A 40 -27.36 -0.97 16.31
CA LYS A 40 -28.76 -0.56 16.12
C LYS A 40 -29.13 -0.15 14.68
N HIS A 41 -28.19 0.44 13.95
CA HIS A 41 -28.39 0.90 12.57
C HIS A 41 -27.46 0.20 11.57
N ALA A 42 -26.72 -0.82 12.01
CA ALA A 42 -25.82 -1.57 11.17
C ALA A 42 -26.60 -2.51 10.25
N SER A 43 -26.09 -2.70 9.04
CA SER A 43 -26.48 -3.80 8.17
C SER A 43 -25.53 -4.96 8.41
N LEU A 44 -26.05 -6.12 8.79
CA LEU A 44 -25.26 -7.30 9.13
C LEU A 44 -25.54 -8.42 8.13
N SER A 45 -24.49 -9.19 7.83
CA SER A 45 -24.54 -10.41 7.02
C SER A 45 -23.54 -11.43 7.58
N LEU A 46 -23.93 -12.70 7.62
CA LEU A 46 -23.08 -13.81 8.02
C LEU A 46 -23.44 -15.05 7.21
N TYR A 47 -22.45 -15.59 6.50
CA TYR A 47 -22.59 -16.81 5.73
C TYR A 47 -21.51 -17.81 6.15
N VAL A 48 -21.92 -18.99 6.59
CA VAL A 48 -21.04 -20.03 7.12
C VAL A 48 -21.29 -21.33 6.37
N VAL A 49 -20.23 -21.88 5.81
CA VAL A 49 -20.24 -23.16 5.09
C VAL A 49 -19.22 -24.12 5.69
N GLU A 50 -19.49 -25.41 5.58
CA GLU A 50 -18.49 -26.44 5.85
C GLU A 50 -17.48 -26.50 4.70
N SER A 51 -16.19 -26.28 4.97
CA SER A 51 -15.16 -26.15 3.93
C SER A 51 -14.97 -27.39 3.04
N LYS A 52 -15.31 -28.60 3.54
CA LYS A 52 -15.15 -29.85 2.77
C LYS A 52 -16.32 -30.16 1.85
N THR A 53 -17.54 -29.83 2.27
CA THR A 53 -18.77 -30.23 1.57
C THR A 53 -19.47 -29.04 0.92
N ASN A 54 -19.04 -27.81 1.24
CA ASN A 54 -19.72 -26.56 0.93
C ASN A 54 -21.18 -26.51 1.43
N LYS A 55 -21.56 -27.39 2.35
CA LYS A 55 -22.88 -27.37 2.95
C LYS A 55 -23.04 -26.11 3.79
N VAL A 56 -24.13 -25.38 3.55
CA VAL A 56 -24.50 -24.21 4.35
C VAL A 56 -24.81 -24.65 5.78
N VAL A 57 -24.11 -24.06 6.74
CA VAL A 57 -24.28 -24.28 8.18
C VAL A 57 -25.14 -23.17 8.78
N PHE A 58 -24.99 -21.95 8.29
CA PHE A 58 -25.75 -20.78 8.71
C PHE A 58 -25.76 -19.73 7.59
N ASP A 59 -26.91 -19.12 7.35
CA ASP A 59 -27.09 -18.04 6.38
C ASP A 59 -27.96 -16.96 7.01
N TYR A 60 -27.40 -15.76 7.11
CA TYR A 60 -28.08 -14.56 7.55
C TYR A 60 -27.72 -13.43 6.59
N ASN A 61 -28.70 -12.96 5.82
CA ASN A 61 -28.57 -11.86 4.85
C ASN A 61 -27.38 -11.99 3.88
N SER A 62 -27.02 -13.21 3.42
CA SER A 62 -25.87 -13.41 2.51
C SER A 62 -25.97 -12.66 1.18
N GLN A 63 -27.19 -12.32 0.74
CA GLN A 63 -27.44 -11.61 -0.52
C GLN A 63 -27.46 -10.07 -0.37
N LEU A 64 -27.20 -9.55 0.82
CA LEU A 64 -27.14 -8.11 1.06
C LEU A 64 -25.79 -7.55 0.60
N GLY A 65 -25.81 -6.57 -0.31
CA GLY A 65 -24.61 -5.86 -0.73
C GLY A 65 -24.05 -5.00 0.41
N LEU A 66 -22.81 -5.26 0.80
CA LEU A 66 -22.09 -4.53 1.86
C LEU A 66 -20.73 -4.05 1.34
N ALA A 67 -20.22 -2.95 1.90
CA ALA A 67 -18.86 -2.50 1.63
C ALA A 67 -17.87 -3.50 2.26
N PRO A 68 -17.05 -4.21 1.47
CA PRO A 68 -16.19 -5.29 2.00
C PRO A 68 -14.95 -4.76 2.73
N ALA A 69 -14.67 -3.46 2.63
CA ALA A 69 -13.39 -2.87 3.07
C ALA A 69 -12.20 -3.72 2.57
N SER A 70 -11.22 -3.99 3.43
CA SER A 70 -10.05 -4.79 3.06
C SER A 70 -10.35 -6.27 2.74
N CYS A 71 -11.55 -6.80 3.01
CA CYS A 71 -11.93 -8.15 2.56
C CYS A 71 -11.97 -8.24 1.02
N GLN A 72 -12.11 -7.11 0.31
CA GLN A 72 -11.98 -7.05 -1.15
C GLN A 72 -10.67 -7.66 -1.65
N LYS A 73 -9.59 -7.58 -0.85
CA LYS A 73 -8.28 -8.13 -1.18
C LYS A 73 -8.32 -9.64 -1.43
N ILE A 74 -9.28 -10.38 -0.87
CA ILE A 74 -9.42 -11.82 -1.12
C ILE A 74 -9.68 -12.07 -2.61
N ILE A 75 -10.64 -11.36 -3.19
CA ILE A 75 -11.00 -11.51 -4.61
C ILE A 75 -9.85 -11.05 -5.50
N THR A 76 -9.23 -9.90 -5.19
CA THR A 76 -8.08 -9.40 -5.96
C THR A 76 -6.90 -10.38 -5.91
N SER A 77 -6.56 -10.92 -4.74
CA SER A 77 -5.45 -11.86 -4.58
C SER A 77 -5.68 -13.18 -5.31
N VAL A 78 -6.88 -13.76 -5.22
CA VAL A 78 -7.20 -15.00 -5.94
C VAL A 78 -7.18 -14.76 -7.46
N THR A 79 -7.72 -13.62 -7.91
CA THR A 79 -7.70 -13.26 -9.34
C THR A 79 -6.28 -13.07 -9.85
N ALA A 80 -5.42 -12.36 -9.11
CA ALA A 80 -4.03 -12.19 -9.46
C ALA A 80 -3.27 -13.52 -9.47
N PHE A 81 -3.52 -14.39 -8.48
CA PHE A 81 -2.90 -15.70 -8.41
C PHE A 81 -3.29 -16.60 -9.59
N GLU A 82 -4.56 -16.60 -9.99
CA GLU A 82 -5.06 -17.36 -11.14
C GLU A 82 -4.49 -16.84 -12.47
N LEU A 83 -4.48 -15.52 -12.67
CA LEU A 83 -4.06 -14.90 -13.93
C LEU A 83 -2.53 -14.89 -14.11
N LEU A 84 -1.79 -14.61 -13.04
CA LEU A 84 -0.34 -14.43 -13.10
C LEU A 84 0.44 -15.70 -12.72
N GLY A 85 -0.17 -16.56 -11.90
CA GLY A 85 0.47 -17.73 -11.33
C GLY A 85 1.34 -17.41 -10.11
N ASN A 86 1.70 -18.46 -9.36
CA ASN A 86 2.49 -18.34 -8.12
C ASN A 86 3.96 -17.97 -8.34
N SER A 87 4.45 -18.08 -9.58
CA SER A 87 5.83 -17.82 -9.96
C SER A 87 6.00 -16.49 -10.67
N TYR A 88 4.94 -15.67 -10.75
CA TYR A 88 5.03 -14.36 -11.36
C TYR A 88 6.05 -13.48 -10.63
N GLN A 89 6.87 -12.79 -11.40
CA GLN A 89 7.80 -11.79 -10.90
C GLN A 89 7.59 -10.51 -11.68
N TYR A 90 7.50 -9.39 -10.96
CA TYR A 90 7.54 -8.09 -11.58
C TYR A 90 8.90 -7.83 -12.22
N LYS A 91 8.91 -6.91 -13.17
CA LYS A 91 10.06 -6.60 -14.01
C LYS A 91 10.28 -5.09 -14.07
N THR A 92 11.53 -4.70 -13.96
CA THR A 92 11.98 -3.34 -14.27
C THR A 92 13.20 -3.46 -15.17
N GLU A 93 13.16 -2.83 -16.35
CA GLU A 93 14.23 -2.94 -17.34
C GLU A 93 15.15 -1.74 -17.28
N LEU A 94 16.44 -2.01 -17.44
CA LEU A 94 17.43 -1.00 -17.78
C LEU A 94 17.99 -1.36 -19.17
N GLY A 95 17.85 -0.47 -20.12
CA GLY A 95 18.32 -0.66 -21.50
C GLY A 95 18.89 0.62 -22.08
N TYR A 96 19.43 0.55 -23.28
CA TYR A 96 19.88 1.71 -24.03
C TYR A 96 19.55 1.56 -25.53
N ASP A 97 19.48 2.68 -26.23
CA ASP A 97 19.48 2.74 -27.69
C ASP A 97 20.81 3.29 -28.23
N GLY A 98 21.03 3.23 -29.55
CA GLY A 98 22.23 3.76 -30.18
C GLY A 98 23.45 2.84 -30.06
N THR A 99 24.65 3.42 -30.14
CA THR A 99 25.92 2.69 -30.15
C THR A 99 26.87 3.16 -29.05
N ILE A 100 27.73 2.26 -28.59
CA ILE A 100 28.79 2.57 -27.62
C ILE A 100 30.12 2.62 -28.36
N GLU A 101 30.75 3.80 -28.38
CA GLU A 101 32.04 4.04 -29.04
C GLU A 101 32.99 4.71 -28.05
N ASP A 102 34.16 4.11 -27.81
CA ASP A 102 35.17 4.60 -26.85
C ASP A 102 34.62 4.88 -25.43
N GLY A 103 33.59 4.13 -25.04
CA GLY A 103 32.89 4.27 -23.76
C GLY A 103 31.88 5.42 -23.71
N ILE A 104 31.56 6.02 -24.84
CA ILE A 104 30.49 7.02 -24.98
C ILE A 104 29.29 6.35 -25.63
N LEU A 105 28.15 6.35 -24.93
CA LEU A 105 26.87 5.97 -25.49
C LEU A 105 26.33 7.11 -26.36
N LYS A 106 26.37 6.92 -27.68
CA LYS A 106 25.72 7.78 -28.69
C LYS A 106 24.25 7.42 -28.81
N GLY A 107 23.52 7.68 -27.74
CA GLY A 107 22.12 7.29 -27.57
C GLY A 107 21.63 7.61 -26.17
N ASN A 108 20.53 6.98 -25.79
CA ASN A 108 19.84 7.22 -24.53
C ASN A 108 19.80 5.97 -23.66
N LEU A 109 19.73 6.17 -22.35
CA LEU A 109 19.44 5.13 -21.37
C LEU A 109 17.94 5.12 -21.08
N HIS A 110 17.37 3.95 -20.81
CA HIS A 110 15.95 3.75 -20.56
C HIS A 110 15.73 2.92 -19.30
N VAL A 111 14.91 3.42 -18.37
CA VAL A 111 14.41 2.70 -17.20
C VAL A 111 12.92 2.45 -17.41
N VAL A 112 12.51 1.21 -17.64
CA VAL A 112 11.13 0.86 -18.00
C VAL A 112 10.46 0.05 -16.89
N GLY A 113 9.45 0.62 -16.25
CA GLY A 113 8.70 0.01 -15.16
C GLY A 113 7.54 -0.87 -15.64
N HIS A 114 7.32 -1.98 -14.93
CA HIS A 114 6.16 -2.86 -15.12
C HIS A 114 5.36 -3.07 -13.83
N GLY A 115 5.36 -2.07 -12.94
CA GLY A 115 4.54 -2.03 -11.73
C GLY A 115 5.10 -2.80 -10.54
N ASP A 116 6.41 -3.05 -10.47
CA ASP A 116 7.04 -3.72 -9.33
C ASP A 116 6.79 -2.95 -8.02
N PRO A 117 5.98 -3.46 -7.07
CA PRO A 117 5.67 -2.75 -5.84
C PRO A 117 6.81 -2.81 -4.80
N THR A 118 7.85 -3.61 -5.08
CA THR A 118 8.97 -3.85 -4.17
C THR A 118 10.25 -3.11 -4.58
N LEU A 119 10.25 -2.43 -5.73
CA LEU A 119 11.41 -1.71 -6.24
C LEU A 119 11.82 -0.59 -5.27
N GLY A 120 13.06 -0.65 -4.79
CA GLY A 120 13.59 0.26 -3.79
C GLY A 120 13.10 0.00 -2.35
N SER A 121 12.25 -0.99 -2.09
CA SER A 121 11.68 -1.22 -0.75
C SER A 121 12.73 -1.67 0.26
N TRP A 122 12.74 -1.05 1.45
CA TRP A 122 13.59 -1.45 2.58
C TRP A 122 13.21 -2.80 3.18
N ARG A 123 12.02 -3.34 2.87
CA ARG A 123 11.54 -4.64 3.40
C ARG A 123 12.18 -5.83 2.71
N TYR A 124 12.65 -5.66 1.47
CA TYR A 124 13.10 -6.74 0.61
C TYR A 124 14.58 -6.59 0.28
N ASN A 125 15.42 -7.48 0.82
CA ASN A 125 16.87 -7.42 0.63
C ASN A 125 17.32 -7.42 -0.84
N ALA A 126 16.56 -8.08 -1.72
CA ALA A 126 16.88 -8.19 -3.15
C ALA A 126 16.54 -6.94 -3.96
N THR A 127 15.60 -6.12 -3.49
CA THR A 127 15.06 -4.97 -4.22
C THR A 127 15.20 -3.66 -3.45
N LYS A 128 15.90 -3.64 -2.32
CA LYS A 128 16.23 -2.40 -1.61
C LYS A 128 17.00 -1.42 -2.50
N ASP A 129 16.82 -0.14 -2.22
CA ASP A 129 17.39 1.01 -2.93
C ASP A 129 18.82 0.80 -3.44
N SER A 130 19.77 0.55 -2.54
CA SER A 130 21.19 0.36 -2.79
C SER A 130 21.47 -0.80 -3.74
N VAL A 131 20.75 -1.91 -3.60
CA VAL A 131 20.94 -3.09 -4.44
C VAL A 131 20.45 -2.82 -5.86
N VAL A 132 19.30 -2.18 -6.02
CA VAL A 132 18.78 -1.81 -7.35
C VAL A 132 19.74 -0.84 -8.05
N LEU A 133 20.18 0.20 -7.35
CA LEU A 133 21.08 1.21 -7.91
C LEU A 133 22.45 0.64 -8.27
N ASP A 134 23.05 -0.17 -7.39
CA ASP A 134 24.34 -0.79 -7.68
C ASP A 134 24.23 -1.78 -8.86
N ASN A 135 23.12 -2.53 -8.96
CA ASN A 135 22.87 -3.39 -10.12
C ASN A 135 22.80 -2.59 -11.42
N TRP A 136 22.10 -1.45 -11.42
CA TRP A 136 22.00 -0.58 -12.59
C TRP A 136 23.34 0.04 -12.98
N ILE A 137 24.08 0.61 -12.02
CA ILE A 137 25.42 1.15 -12.28
C ILE A 137 26.37 0.06 -12.79
N ASN A 138 26.34 -1.12 -12.19
CA ASN A 138 27.17 -2.25 -12.63
C ASN A 138 26.81 -2.68 -14.05
N ALA A 139 25.53 -2.70 -14.41
CA ALA A 139 25.08 -2.99 -15.78
C ALA A 139 25.58 -1.94 -16.79
N ILE A 140 25.48 -0.65 -16.45
CA ILE A 140 25.97 0.47 -17.28
C ILE A 140 27.49 0.36 -17.50
N LYS A 141 28.25 0.15 -16.42
CA LYS A 141 29.71 -0.03 -16.49
C LYS A 141 30.10 -1.30 -17.26
N LYS A 142 29.37 -2.40 -17.07
CA LYS A 142 29.60 -3.67 -17.79
C LYS A 142 29.33 -3.55 -19.29
N ALA A 143 28.39 -2.69 -19.68
CA ALA A 143 28.17 -2.34 -21.10
C ALA A 143 29.31 -1.48 -21.68
N GLY A 144 30.25 -1.01 -20.85
CA GLY A 144 31.36 -0.16 -21.26
C GLY A 144 31.04 1.34 -21.26
N ILE A 145 29.86 1.74 -20.78
CA ILE A 145 29.42 3.14 -20.79
C ILE A 145 30.12 3.91 -19.66
N LYS A 146 30.85 4.95 -20.06
CA LYS A 146 31.50 5.94 -19.18
C LYS A 146 30.84 7.32 -19.30
N LYS A 147 30.18 7.61 -20.41
CA LYS A 147 29.40 8.82 -20.66
C LYS A 147 28.19 8.47 -21.53
N ILE A 148 27.06 9.10 -21.25
CA ILE A 148 25.84 9.09 -22.06
C ILE A 148 25.78 10.43 -22.79
N ASP A 149 25.77 10.43 -24.12
CA ASP A 149 25.69 11.67 -24.91
C ASP A 149 24.23 12.11 -25.14
N GLY A 150 23.27 11.24 -24.83
CA GLY A 150 21.84 11.52 -24.80
C GLY A 150 21.25 11.62 -23.40
N ASN A 151 19.96 11.31 -23.31
CA ASN A 151 19.16 11.44 -22.09
C ASN A 151 19.05 10.11 -21.34
N VAL A 152 18.54 10.19 -20.12
CA VAL A 152 18.06 9.02 -19.35
C VAL A 152 16.53 9.14 -19.26
N TYR A 153 15.82 8.21 -19.89
CA TYR A 153 14.36 8.16 -19.92
C TYR A 153 13.82 7.23 -18.83
N PHE A 154 12.74 7.64 -18.17
CA PHE A 154 11.97 6.84 -17.24
C PHE A 154 10.57 6.62 -17.83
N ASP A 155 10.24 5.35 -18.10
CA ASP A 155 8.98 4.96 -18.71
C ASP A 155 8.13 4.16 -17.72
N GLY A 156 7.08 4.80 -17.22
CA GLY A 156 6.00 4.18 -16.45
C GLY A 156 4.67 4.07 -17.23
N GLY A 157 4.69 4.32 -18.55
CA GLY A 157 3.50 4.55 -19.39
C GLY A 157 2.63 3.31 -19.64
N LYS A 158 3.03 2.13 -19.16
CA LYS A 158 2.20 0.91 -19.23
C LYS A 158 1.00 0.94 -18.28
N PHE A 159 0.96 1.90 -17.37
CA PHE A 159 -0.14 2.11 -16.42
C PHE A 159 -0.91 3.38 -16.79
N SER A 160 -2.13 3.49 -16.27
CA SER A 160 -2.95 4.70 -16.41
C SER A 160 -2.23 5.93 -15.85
N TYR A 161 -2.34 7.06 -16.55
CA TYR A 161 -1.89 8.37 -16.04
C TYR A 161 -2.71 8.84 -14.83
N GLN A 162 -3.93 8.33 -14.64
CA GLN A 162 -4.67 8.48 -13.38
C GLN A 162 -4.27 7.33 -12.44
N PRO A 163 -3.44 7.56 -11.41
CA PRO A 163 -2.92 6.48 -10.56
C PRO A 163 -3.88 6.10 -9.43
N LEU A 164 -5.00 6.83 -9.25
CA LEU A 164 -5.96 6.62 -8.16
C LEU A 164 -7.32 6.15 -8.70
N PRO A 165 -8.02 5.22 -8.02
CA PRO A 165 -9.41 4.91 -8.29
C PRO A 165 -10.31 6.14 -8.09
N GLY A 166 -11.39 6.23 -8.87
CA GLY A 166 -12.43 7.22 -8.63
C GLY A 166 -13.15 6.96 -7.30
N GLY A 167 -13.39 8.03 -6.53
CA GLY A 167 -14.19 7.98 -5.29
C GLY A 167 -13.39 7.91 -3.99
N TRP A 168 -12.05 7.89 -4.04
CA TRP A 168 -11.24 8.10 -2.83
C TRP A 168 -11.43 9.51 -2.30
N ILE A 169 -11.60 9.60 -0.98
CA ILE A 169 -11.79 10.89 -0.30
C ILE A 169 -10.46 11.61 -0.18
N TRP A 170 -10.52 12.95 -0.16
CA TRP A 170 -9.32 13.78 -0.14
C TRP A 170 -8.40 13.51 1.06
N ASP A 171 -9.00 13.23 2.22
CA ASP A 171 -8.28 12.90 3.47
C ASP A 171 -7.42 11.65 3.34
N ASP A 172 -7.73 10.72 2.42
CA ASP A 172 -6.98 9.47 2.27
C ASP A 172 -5.80 9.63 1.30
N ILE A 173 -5.92 10.51 0.31
CA ILE A 173 -5.05 10.54 -0.88
C ILE A 173 -3.57 10.77 -0.57
N GLY A 174 -3.26 11.68 0.36
CA GLY A 174 -1.87 11.97 0.71
C GLY A 174 -1.28 11.02 1.75
N ASN A 175 -2.06 10.10 2.33
CA ASN A 175 -1.60 9.14 3.33
C ASN A 175 -1.11 7.85 2.65
N TYR A 176 -0.24 7.07 3.31
CA TYR A 176 0.41 5.89 2.69
C TYR A 176 -0.58 4.87 2.09
N TYR A 177 -1.76 4.70 2.71
CA TYR A 177 -2.79 3.79 2.22
C TYR A 177 -3.57 4.35 1.00
N GLY A 178 -3.40 5.64 0.71
CA GLY A 178 -3.84 6.33 -0.50
C GLY A 178 -2.76 6.42 -1.58
N ALA A 179 -1.63 5.71 -1.44
CA ALA A 179 -0.60 5.67 -2.48
C ALA A 179 -1.15 5.10 -3.80
N GLY A 180 -0.87 5.81 -4.89
CA GLY A 180 -1.35 5.43 -6.22
C GLY A 180 -0.64 4.22 -6.82
N THR A 181 -1.22 3.68 -7.89
CA THR A 181 -0.63 2.62 -8.71
C THR A 181 0.11 3.22 -9.89
N TRP A 182 1.42 2.99 -9.97
CA TRP A 182 2.29 3.55 -11.01
C TRP A 182 2.97 2.45 -11.81
N GLY A 183 3.30 2.73 -13.07
CA GLY A 183 4.08 1.79 -13.89
C GLY A 183 5.53 1.67 -13.43
N LEU A 184 6.08 2.74 -12.87
CA LEU A 184 7.37 2.73 -12.20
C LEU A 184 7.17 3.19 -10.75
N ASN A 185 7.13 2.22 -9.85
CA ASN A 185 7.04 2.47 -8.41
C ASN A 185 8.43 2.60 -7.81
N TRP A 186 8.52 3.27 -6.65
CA TRP A 186 9.75 3.33 -5.89
C TRP A 186 9.44 3.43 -4.40
N HIS A 187 10.14 2.64 -3.57
CA HIS A 187 10.05 2.73 -2.12
C HIS A 187 8.61 2.51 -1.58
N GLU A 188 7.89 1.53 -2.14
CA GLU A 188 6.47 1.26 -1.84
C GLU A 188 5.54 2.47 -2.11
N ASN A 189 5.98 3.44 -2.93
CA ASN A 189 5.31 4.71 -3.20
C ASN A 189 4.95 5.49 -1.92
N GLN A 190 5.81 5.42 -0.92
CA GLN A 190 5.60 6.11 0.34
C GLN A 190 6.84 6.84 0.84
N TYR A 191 6.61 7.76 1.76
CA TYR A 191 7.65 8.41 2.55
C TYR A 191 7.18 8.57 4.01
N ASP A 192 8.12 8.57 4.93
CA ASP A 192 7.87 8.94 6.31
C ASP A 192 8.09 10.45 6.50
N LEU A 193 7.14 11.11 7.15
CA LEU A 193 7.22 12.50 7.59
C LEU A 193 7.60 12.53 9.07
N VAL A 194 8.84 12.94 9.36
CA VAL A 194 9.32 13.04 10.74
C VAL A 194 8.98 14.41 11.28
N LEU A 195 8.12 14.43 12.29
CA LEU A 195 7.56 15.60 12.93
C LEU A 195 8.18 15.83 14.30
N GLN A 196 8.23 17.09 14.73
CA GLN A 196 8.57 17.48 16.09
C GLN A 196 7.36 18.17 16.73
N PRO A 197 6.62 17.47 17.61
CA PRO A 197 5.56 18.09 18.40
C PRO A 197 6.11 19.16 19.35
N GLY A 198 5.28 20.16 19.64
CA GLY A 198 5.50 21.14 20.69
C GLY A 198 5.34 20.55 22.09
N LYS A 199 5.44 21.39 23.12
CA LYS A 199 5.40 20.94 24.51
C LYS A 199 3.98 20.80 25.02
N ASN A 200 3.09 21.68 24.58
CA ASN A 200 1.71 21.78 25.03
C ASN A 200 0.74 21.53 23.87
N GLU A 201 -0.51 21.23 24.20
CA GLU A 201 -1.59 21.18 23.20
C GLU A 201 -1.69 22.52 22.45
N GLU A 202 -2.06 22.46 21.17
CA GLU A 202 -2.16 23.59 20.22
C GLU A 202 -0.83 24.25 19.80
N ASP A 203 0.31 23.84 20.39
CA ASP A 203 1.62 24.24 19.91
C ASP A 203 1.82 23.79 18.45
N ASN A 204 2.55 24.59 17.68
CA ASN A 204 2.94 24.23 16.32
C ASN A 204 3.81 22.97 16.32
N VAL A 205 3.70 22.21 15.24
CA VAL A 205 4.52 21.02 14.98
C VAL A 205 5.44 21.33 13.80
N ASP A 206 6.73 21.08 13.96
CA ASP A 206 7.71 21.28 12.89
C ASP A 206 7.86 20.00 12.05
N ILE A 207 7.97 20.15 10.73
CA ILE A 207 8.43 19.07 9.85
C ILE A 207 9.96 19.08 9.86
N LEU A 208 10.57 18.04 10.42
CA LEU A 208 12.04 17.94 10.50
C LEU A 208 12.65 17.44 9.20
N GLN A 209 12.06 16.40 8.61
CA GLN A 209 12.54 15.76 7.38
C GLN A 209 11.51 14.78 6.82
N THR A 210 11.73 14.36 5.58
CA THR A 210 11.08 13.21 4.97
C THR A 210 12.07 12.07 4.73
N LYS A 211 11.60 10.82 4.78
CA LYS A 211 12.40 9.61 4.50
C LYS A 211 11.67 8.70 3.49
N PRO A 212 12.17 8.53 2.26
CA PRO A 212 13.29 9.26 1.67
C PRO A 212 13.00 10.77 1.59
N ILE A 213 14.04 11.57 1.37
CA ILE A 213 13.88 13.01 1.15
C ILE A 213 13.05 13.19 -0.12
N LEU A 214 11.87 13.79 0.05
CA LEU A 214 10.99 14.13 -1.05
C LEU A 214 11.66 15.10 -2.02
N GLN A 215 11.59 14.76 -3.29
CA GLN A 215 12.13 15.58 -4.37
C GLN A 215 11.02 16.43 -4.97
N ARG A 216 11.29 17.73 -5.17
CA ARG A 216 10.38 18.68 -5.85
C ARG A 216 9.05 18.95 -5.12
N VAL A 217 8.93 18.54 -3.85
CA VAL A 217 7.68 18.66 -3.06
C VAL A 217 7.92 19.46 -1.79
N PHE A 218 7.02 20.42 -1.53
CA PHE A 218 6.97 21.17 -0.27
C PHE A 218 5.70 20.85 0.52
N LEU A 219 5.82 20.66 1.83
CA LEU A 219 4.69 20.44 2.74
C LEU A 219 4.58 21.60 3.73
N LYS A 220 3.40 22.22 3.79
CA LYS A 220 3.10 23.22 4.82
C LYS A 220 2.66 22.52 6.13
N PRO A 221 3.33 22.79 7.26
CA PRO A 221 2.95 22.20 8.56
C PRO A 221 1.80 22.98 9.19
N ASN A 222 0.56 22.69 8.79
CA ASN A 222 -0.65 23.20 9.47
C ASN A 222 -1.07 22.29 10.66
N ILE A 223 -0.26 21.29 11.00
CA ILE A 223 -0.54 20.30 12.04
C ILE A 223 -0.19 20.83 13.44
N LYS A 224 -0.96 20.40 14.43
CA LYS A 224 -0.87 20.86 15.82
C LYS A 224 -0.47 19.75 16.79
N THR A 225 0.02 20.16 17.94
CA THR A 225 0.31 19.25 19.03
C THR A 225 -0.98 18.91 19.75
N GLY A 226 -1.31 17.62 19.84
CA GLY A 226 -2.47 17.10 20.55
C GLY A 226 -2.14 16.60 21.95
N LYS A 227 -3.15 16.04 22.63
CA LYS A 227 -3.02 15.44 23.96
C LYS A 227 -1.93 14.37 23.98
N LYS A 228 -1.18 14.28 25.08
CA LYS A 228 -0.27 13.16 25.30
C LYS A 228 -1.06 11.83 25.20
N GLY A 229 -0.61 10.94 24.33
CA GLY A 229 -1.27 9.65 24.08
C GLY A 229 -2.50 9.70 23.16
N SER A 230 -2.78 10.82 22.49
CA SER A 230 -3.87 10.92 21.49
C SER A 230 -3.69 10.01 20.27
N GLY A 231 -2.47 9.52 20.05
CA GLY A 231 -2.10 8.77 18.86
C GLY A 231 -2.01 9.66 17.62
N ASP A 232 -1.85 9.01 16.47
CA ASP A 232 -1.82 9.66 15.16
C ASP A 232 -3.23 10.13 14.77
N ASN A 233 -3.41 11.44 14.69
CA ASN A 233 -4.58 12.08 14.08
C ASN A 233 -4.12 13.09 13.02
N GLY A 234 -2.95 12.86 12.43
CA GLY A 234 -2.37 13.68 11.38
C GLY A 234 -2.85 13.23 10.01
N TYR A 235 -3.11 14.17 9.12
CA TYR A 235 -3.50 13.90 7.74
C TYR A 235 -2.60 14.66 6.79
N ILE A 236 -2.06 13.95 5.79
CA ILE A 236 -1.28 14.53 4.71
C ILE A 236 -2.21 14.78 3.53
N TYR A 237 -2.22 16.02 3.05
CA TYR A 237 -2.96 16.46 1.89
C TYR A 237 -2.00 16.80 0.76
N LEU A 238 -1.79 15.81 -0.12
CA LEU A 238 -0.86 15.88 -1.23
C LEU A 238 -1.37 14.99 -2.36
N SER A 239 -1.73 15.59 -3.49
CA SER A 239 -2.25 14.85 -4.65
C SER A 239 -1.12 14.29 -5.53
N PRO A 240 -1.39 13.26 -6.35
CA PRO A 240 -0.48 12.84 -7.41
C PRO A 240 -0.03 14.03 -8.26
N TYR A 241 1.24 14.01 -8.68
CA TYR A 241 1.91 15.03 -9.50
C TYR A 241 2.04 16.42 -8.85
N SER A 242 1.56 16.64 -7.62
CA SER A 242 1.68 17.94 -6.97
C SER A 242 3.10 18.18 -6.44
N THR A 243 3.56 19.42 -6.57
CA THR A 243 4.82 19.91 -5.97
C THR A 243 4.60 20.60 -4.62
N ALA A 244 3.35 20.72 -4.17
CA ALA A 244 3.01 21.30 -2.88
C ALA A 244 1.82 20.60 -2.22
N GLY A 245 1.88 20.49 -0.90
CA GLY A 245 0.80 19.97 -0.07
C GLY A 245 0.84 20.58 1.32
N PHE A 246 -0.01 20.09 2.21
CA PHE A 246 -0.06 20.52 3.59
C PHE A 246 -0.42 19.35 4.50
N VAL A 247 -0.16 19.53 5.79
CA VAL A 247 -0.41 18.51 6.81
C VAL A 247 -1.27 19.13 7.89
N GLU A 248 -2.39 18.49 8.26
CA GLU A 248 -3.31 18.97 9.30
C GLU A 248 -3.55 17.90 10.37
N GLY A 249 -4.41 18.24 11.34
CA GLY A 249 -4.77 17.37 12.45
C GLY A 249 -3.84 17.51 13.64
N THR A 250 -3.62 16.41 14.38
CA THR A 250 -2.77 16.44 15.58
C THR A 250 -1.85 15.25 15.74
N VAL A 251 -0.68 15.48 16.32
CA VAL A 251 0.25 14.45 16.81
C VAL A 251 0.47 14.61 18.32
N PRO A 252 0.69 13.52 19.08
CA PRO A 252 0.66 13.57 20.54
C PRO A 252 1.85 14.33 21.11
N ALA A 253 1.59 15.15 22.13
CA ALA A 253 2.63 15.78 22.94
C ALA A 253 3.48 14.73 23.70
N GLY A 254 4.70 15.13 24.07
CA GLY A 254 5.58 14.38 24.97
C GLY A 254 6.58 13.46 24.30
N GLU A 255 6.47 13.25 22.98
CA GLU A 255 7.48 12.58 22.17
C GLU A 255 8.48 13.59 21.59
N LYS A 256 9.77 13.22 21.51
CA LYS A 256 10.80 14.07 20.88
C LYS A 256 10.54 14.25 19.39
N THR A 257 10.07 13.17 18.76
CA THR A 257 9.69 13.11 17.34
C THR A 257 8.51 12.17 17.19
N PHE A 258 7.60 12.49 16.27
CA PHE A 258 6.50 11.62 15.86
C PHE A 258 6.59 11.38 14.35
N THR A 259 6.21 10.21 13.86
CA THR A 259 6.29 9.90 12.42
C THR A 259 4.92 9.50 11.90
N ILE A 260 4.50 10.13 10.81
CA ILE A 260 3.35 9.71 10.00
C ILE A 260 3.86 9.36 8.60
N THR A 261 3.15 8.49 7.87
CA THR A 261 3.60 8.02 6.55
C THR A 261 2.66 8.51 5.45
N GLY A 262 3.23 9.17 4.44
CA GLY A 262 2.51 9.73 3.30
C GLY A 262 2.69 8.95 2.01
N ALA A 263 1.78 9.18 1.07
CA ALA A 263 1.85 8.71 -0.31
C ALA A 263 2.79 9.59 -1.14
N MET A 264 3.73 8.96 -1.84
CA MET A 264 4.61 9.64 -2.79
C MET A 264 3.79 10.22 -3.95
N PRO A 265 3.80 11.55 -4.18
CA PRO A 265 2.97 12.16 -5.22
C PRO A 265 3.45 11.83 -6.63
N ASN A 266 4.75 11.55 -6.79
CA ASN A 266 5.31 11.04 -8.02
C ASN A 266 6.58 10.20 -7.71
N PRO A 267 6.47 8.86 -7.71
CA PRO A 267 7.63 7.98 -7.46
C PRO A 267 8.68 8.05 -8.58
N VAL A 268 8.31 8.46 -9.80
CA VAL A 268 9.25 8.64 -10.93
C VAL A 268 10.22 9.77 -10.65
N TRP A 269 9.75 10.91 -10.12
CA TRP A 269 10.65 12.01 -9.72
C TRP A 269 11.66 11.60 -8.65
N GLN A 270 11.25 10.70 -7.74
CA GLN A 270 12.12 10.23 -6.67
C GLN A 270 13.25 9.36 -7.22
N ILE A 271 12.92 8.35 -8.04
CA ILE A 271 13.93 7.46 -8.62
C ILE A 271 14.81 8.18 -9.65
N GLU A 272 14.24 9.12 -10.40
CA GLU A 272 14.94 9.99 -11.34
C GLU A 272 16.11 10.70 -10.63
N LYS A 273 15.80 11.37 -9.52
CA LYS A 273 16.80 12.11 -8.77
C LYS A 273 17.84 11.21 -8.11
N ILE A 274 17.42 10.07 -7.57
CA ILE A 274 18.35 9.14 -6.91
C ILE A 274 19.32 8.53 -7.94
N LEU A 275 18.85 8.17 -9.15
CA LEU A 275 19.71 7.67 -10.21
C LEU A 275 20.62 8.78 -10.76
N GLU A 276 20.12 10.02 -10.85
CA GLU A 276 20.93 11.20 -11.18
C GLU A 276 22.13 11.33 -10.25
N ASP A 277 21.88 11.37 -8.95
CA ASP A 277 22.93 11.52 -7.94
C ASP A 277 23.93 10.36 -8.00
N LYS A 278 23.43 9.13 -8.21
CA LYS A 278 24.28 7.95 -8.33
C LYS A 278 25.13 7.98 -9.60
N LEU A 279 24.61 8.40 -10.75
CA LEU A 279 25.40 8.53 -11.99
C LEU A 279 26.49 9.60 -11.85
N LEU A 280 26.16 10.74 -11.26
CA LEU A 280 27.13 11.82 -11.00
C LEU A 280 28.23 11.38 -10.04
N LEU A 281 27.88 10.66 -8.97
CA LEU A 281 28.84 10.09 -8.02
C LEU A 281 29.83 9.14 -8.70
N GLU A 282 29.34 8.36 -9.67
CA GLU A 282 30.13 7.40 -10.45
C GLU A 282 30.84 8.07 -11.66
N GLN A 283 30.75 9.40 -11.78
CA GLN A 283 31.34 10.22 -12.84
C GLN A 283 30.85 9.85 -14.26
N ILE A 284 29.61 9.35 -14.37
CA ILE A 284 28.96 9.03 -15.64
C ILE A 284 28.13 10.25 -16.05
N GLY A 285 28.63 11.01 -17.03
CA GLY A 285 27.92 12.18 -17.56
C GLY A 285 26.70 11.77 -18.40
N PHE A 286 25.67 12.60 -18.44
CA PHE A 286 24.45 12.47 -19.25
C PHE A 286 23.92 13.87 -19.61
N LYS A 287 23.00 13.97 -20.57
CA LYS A 287 22.42 15.26 -21.00
C LYS A 287 21.31 15.76 -20.07
N SER A 288 20.31 14.92 -19.82
CA SER A 288 19.20 15.22 -18.90
C SER A 288 18.48 13.94 -18.48
N MET A 289 17.77 14.04 -17.37
CA MET A 289 16.78 13.05 -16.92
C MET A 289 15.39 13.42 -17.45
N ILE A 290 14.63 12.44 -17.96
CA ILE A 290 13.32 12.69 -18.59
C ILE A 290 12.30 11.64 -18.12
N ASP A 291 11.25 12.10 -17.45
CA ASP A 291 10.04 11.32 -17.20
C ASP A 291 9.16 11.32 -18.46
N MET A 292 8.89 10.14 -19.04
CA MET A 292 8.08 10.02 -20.25
C MET A 292 6.58 10.22 -20.02
N ALA A 293 6.10 10.12 -18.78
CA ALA A 293 4.68 10.30 -18.48
C ALA A 293 4.21 11.76 -18.63
N ILE A 294 5.15 12.72 -18.72
CA ILE A 294 4.88 14.16 -18.83
C ILE A 294 5.26 14.76 -20.20
N LEU A 295 5.62 13.92 -21.18
CA LEU A 295 5.85 14.30 -22.58
C LEU A 295 4.55 14.20 -23.40
#